data_AF-A0A8T7DYZ5-F1
#
_entry.id   AF-A0A8T7DYZ5-F1
#
_cell.length_a   1.000
_cell.length_b   1.000
_cell.length_c   1.000
_cell.angle_alpha   90.00
_cell.angle_beta   90.00
_cell.angle_gamma   90.00
#
_symmetry.space_group_name_H-M   'P 1'
#
loop_
_entity.id
_entity.type
_entity.pdbx_description
1 polymer ?
#
loop_
_entity_poly.entity_id
_entity_poly.type
_entity_poly.pdbx_seq_one_letter_code
_entity_poly.pdbx_strand_id
1 'polypeptide(L)'
;ASACSGAFPVTGGFARSVVNYDAGASTPAAGAMTAVGIGLVALFFTPYLYHLPVAVLAATIIVAVLSLLDMQTIIETWRFSRSDFSCLMITIAATLLAGVESGVLAGVVLSIGLHLYHSSRPHYAVVGLVGGTEHFRNRQRHDVLLSESVLTVRIDESLYFANARFLEDRIYALAAENLAITDMVLMCPAINDIDASALDSLEAINERLASSGVRLHLSEVKGPVMDKLQRSTLLERLTGKVFLTQFEALTELDPGCLCGARGAHAEGLRQPGD
;
A
#
# COMPACT_ATOMS: atom_id res chain seq x y z
N ALA A 1 -39.08 9.69 -10.15
CA ALA A 1 -40.24 8.77 -10.27
C ALA A 1 -40.56 8.11 -8.93
N SER A 2 -39.69 7.25 -8.37
CA SER A 2 -39.97 6.51 -7.13
C SER A 2 -40.35 7.38 -5.92
N ALA A 3 -39.62 8.48 -5.70
CA ALA A 3 -39.94 9.43 -4.62
C ALA A 3 -41.31 10.12 -4.81
N CYS A 4 -41.69 10.41 -6.06
CA CYS A 4 -42.98 11.03 -6.38
C CYS A 4 -44.15 10.05 -6.26
N SER A 5 -43.89 8.75 -6.40
CA SER A 5 -44.91 7.69 -6.35
C SER A 5 -44.99 6.98 -5.00
N GLY A 6 -44.28 7.48 -3.97
CA GLY A 6 -44.26 6.87 -2.64
C GLY A 6 -43.52 5.53 -2.55
N ALA A 7 -42.64 5.23 -3.50
CA ALA A 7 -41.85 4.00 -3.50
C ALA A 7 -40.51 4.16 -2.78
N PHE A 8 -40.00 3.07 -2.21
CA PHE A 8 -38.68 3.01 -1.57
C PHE A 8 -37.54 3.33 -2.57
N PRO A 9 -36.38 3.80 -2.09
CA PRO A 9 -35.19 3.90 -2.93
C PRO A 9 -34.85 2.54 -3.55
N VAL A 10 -34.58 2.53 -4.85
CA VAL A 10 -34.34 1.31 -5.62
C VAL A 10 -32.86 1.23 -5.97
N THR A 11 -32.25 0.07 -5.76
CA THR A 11 -30.86 -0.24 -6.10
C THR A 11 -30.81 -1.46 -7.03
N GLY A 12 -29.62 -1.76 -7.59
CA GLY A 12 -29.40 -2.99 -8.33
C GLY A 12 -29.50 -4.21 -7.42
N GLY A 13 -30.34 -5.18 -7.79
CA GLY A 13 -30.50 -6.43 -7.03
C GLY A 13 -29.64 -7.55 -7.63
N PHE A 14 -28.56 -7.94 -6.95
CA PHE A 14 -27.65 -9.00 -7.42
C PHE A 14 -28.38 -10.28 -7.84
N ALA A 15 -29.27 -10.80 -6.98
CA ALA A 15 -30.05 -12.02 -7.29
C ALA A 15 -30.92 -11.87 -8.55
N ARG A 16 -31.49 -10.68 -8.81
CA ARG A 16 -32.30 -10.43 -10.02
C ARG A 16 -31.43 -10.32 -11.26
N SER A 17 -30.27 -9.68 -11.15
CA SER A 17 -29.32 -9.54 -12.26
C SER A 17 -28.76 -10.89 -12.70
N VAL A 18 -28.43 -11.78 -11.75
CA VAL A 18 -27.94 -13.14 -12.06
C VAL A 18 -29.00 -13.93 -12.82
N VAL A 19 -30.25 -13.97 -12.30
CA VAL A 19 -31.35 -14.67 -12.99
C VAL A 19 -31.63 -14.07 -14.38
N ASN A 20 -31.56 -12.75 -14.52
CA ASN A 20 -31.79 -12.09 -15.81
C ASN A 20 -30.66 -12.40 -16.81
N TYR A 21 -29.41 -12.48 -16.34
CA TYR A 21 -28.25 -12.87 -17.13
C TYR A 21 -28.36 -14.34 -17.58
N ASP A 22 -28.67 -15.26 -16.66
CA ASP A 22 -28.85 -16.69 -16.94
C ASP A 22 -30.03 -16.95 -17.89
N ALA A 23 -31.07 -16.10 -17.85
CA ALA A 23 -32.19 -16.13 -18.79
C ALA A 23 -31.83 -15.59 -20.20
N GLY A 24 -30.59 -15.15 -20.43
CA GLY A 24 -30.11 -14.67 -21.73
C GLY A 24 -30.49 -13.22 -22.06
N ALA A 25 -30.76 -12.38 -21.05
CA ALA A 25 -31.11 -10.98 -21.30
C ALA A 25 -29.90 -10.15 -21.75
N SER A 26 -29.94 -9.68 -23.01
CA SER A 26 -28.86 -8.88 -23.59
C SER A 26 -29.15 -7.37 -23.69
N THR A 27 -30.34 -6.93 -23.26
CA THR A 27 -30.74 -5.51 -23.36
C THR A 27 -31.52 -5.03 -22.13
N PRO A 28 -31.53 -3.71 -21.84
CA PRO A 28 -32.35 -3.12 -20.76
C PRO A 28 -33.86 -3.38 -20.90
N ALA A 29 -34.33 -3.78 -22.08
CA ALA A 29 -35.73 -4.12 -22.32
C ALA A 29 -36.22 -5.28 -21.43
N ALA A 30 -35.33 -6.17 -20.99
CA ALA A 30 -35.66 -7.23 -20.05
C ALA A 30 -36.16 -6.68 -18.69
N GLY A 31 -35.56 -5.57 -18.23
CA GLY A 31 -36.02 -4.87 -17.03
C GLY A 31 -37.41 -4.26 -17.19
N ALA A 32 -37.71 -3.69 -18.38
CA ALA A 32 -39.02 -3.16 -18.70
C ALA A 32 -40.09 -4.27 -18.77
N MET A 33 -39.80 -5.39 -19.42
CA MET A 33 -40.69 -6.56 -19.45
C MET A 33 -40.96 -7.12 -18.05
N THR A 34 -39.92 -7.17 -17.20
CA THR A 34 -40.05 -7.57 -15.79
C THR A 34 -40.98 -6.61 -15.04
N ALA A 35 -40.85 -5.30 -15.25
CA ALA A 35 -41.73 -4.31 -14.61
C ALA A 35 -43.19 -4.47 -15.04
N VAL A 36 -43.45 -4.69 -16.35
CA VAL A 36 -44.81 -4.97 -16.87
C VAL A 36 -45.36 -6.26 -16.26
N GLY A 37 -44.56 -7.33 -16.21
CA GLY A 37 -44.94 -8.60 -15.60
C GLY A 37 -45.31 -8.47 -14.13
N ILE A 38 -44.50 -7.75 -13.34
CA ILE A 38 -44.80 -7.43 -11.94
C ILE A 38 -46.12 -6.64 -11.83
N GLY A 39 -46.34 -5.67 -12.71
CA GLY A 39 -47.59 -4.89 -12.75
C GLY A 39 -48.83 -5.76 -13.02
N LEU A 40 -48.75 -6.67 -13.99
CA LEU A 40 -49.84 -7.61 -14.29
C LEU A 40 -50.12 -8.56 -13.11
N VAL A 41 -49.07 -9.12 -12.50
CA VAL A 41 -49.20 -9.99 -11.32
C VAL A 41 -49.83 -9.23 -10.15
N ALA A 42 -49.41 -7.99 -9.92
CA ALA A 42 -49.99 -7.16 -8.86
C ALA A 42 -51.47 -6.80 -9.10
N LEU A 43 -51.90 -6.59 -10.35
CA LEU A 43 -53.29 -6.24 -10.65
C LEU A 43 -54.24 -7.45 -10.59
N PHE A 44 -53.81 -8.61 -11.11
CA PHE A 44 -54.70 -9.76 -11.29
C PHE A 44 -54.50 -10.87 -10.25
N PHE A 45 -53.29 -11.05 -9.72
CA PHE A 45 -52.94 -12.20 -8.86
C PHE A 45 -52.83 -11.88 -7.37
N THR A 46 -52.99 -10.61 -6.97
CA THR A 46 -52.99 -10.20 -5.55
C THR A 46 -53.92 -11.03 -4.64
N PRO A 47 -55.16 -11.39 -5.04
CA PRO A 47 -56.04 -12.21 -4.21
C PRO A 47 -55.47 -13.60 -3.88
N TYR A 48 -54.68 -14.18 -4.78
CA TYR A 48 -54.04 -15.48 -4.58
C TYR A 48 -52.76 -15.36 -3.74
N LEU A 49 -51.99 -14.28 -3.94
CA LEU A 49 -50.77 -14.02 -3.19
C LEU A 49 -51.03 -13.62 -1.74
N TYR A 50 -52.21 -13.07 -1.44
CA TYR A 50 -52.59 -12.65 -0.09
C TYR A 50 -52.51 -13.78 0.95
N HIS A 51 -52.78 -15.02 0.54
CA HIS A 51 -52.75 -16.19 1.43
C HIS A 51 -51.35 -16.82 1.60
N LEU A 52 -50.30 -16.22 1.03
CA LEU A 52 -48.96 -16.78 1.15
C LEU A 52 -48.43 -16.66 2.59
N PRO A 53 -47.99 -17.78 3.19
CA PRO A 53 -47.37 -17.75 4.51
C PRO A 53 -46.06 -16.95 4.48
N VAL A 54 -45.85 -16.12 5.51
CA VAL A 54 -44.61 -15.34 5.70
C VAL A 54 -43.36 -16.23 5.70
N ALA A 55 -43.49 -17.48 6.16
CA ALA A 55 -42.40 -18.46 6.16
C ALA A 55 -41.85 -18.75 4.75
N VAL A 56 -42.70 -18.78 3.72
CA VAL A 56 -42.26 -19.02 2.34
C VAL A 56 -41.44 -17.84 1.81
N LEU A 57 -41.86 -16.61 2.13
CA LEU A 57 -41.14 -15.38 1.78
C LEU A 57 -39.80 -15.27 2.54
N ALA A 58 -39.78 -15.64 3.82
CA ALA A 58 -38.55 -15.66 4.61
C ALA A 58 -37.55 -16.68 4.06
N ALA A 59 -38.01 -17.88 3.69
CA ALA A 59 -37.17 -18.93 3.13
C ALA A 59 -36.50 -18.50 1.81
N THR A 60 -37.23 -17.84 0.91
CA THR A 60 -36.65 -17.35 -0.35
C THR A 60 -35.60 -16.27 -0.12
N ILE A 61 -35.82 -15.37 0.85
CA ILE A 61 -34.82 -14.36 1.23
C ILE A 61 -33.58 -15.01 1.82
N ILE A 62 -33.73 -15.97 2.74
CA ILE A 62 -32.59 -16.66 3.36
C ILE A 62 -31.74 -17.38 2.30
N VAL A 63 -32.36 -18.13 1.39
CA VAL A 63 -31.64 -18.82 0.31
C VAL A 63 -30.87 -17.84 -0.58
N ALA A 64 -31.48 -16.71 -0.93
CA ALA A 64 -30.82 -15.68 -1.73
C ALA A 64 -29.64 -14.99 -1.00
N VAL A 65 -29.76 -14.79 0.32
CA VAL A 65 -28.67 -14.20 1.12
C VAL A 65 -27.53 -15.19 1.34
N LEU A 66 -27.84 -16.48 1.57
CA LEU A 66 -26.80 -17.50 1.73
C LEU A 66 -25.90 -17.61 0.50
N SER A 67 -26.42 -17.41 -0.71
CA SER A 67 -25.59 -17.37 -1.93
C SER A 67 -24.68 -16.14 -2.05
N LEU A 68 -24.92 -15.09 -1.26
CA LEU A 68 -24.08 -13.89 -1.24
C LEU A 68 -22.94 -13.98 -0.22
N LEU A 69 -23.00 -14.94 0.71
CA LEU A 69 -21.96 -15.12 1.72
C LEU A 69 -20.75 -15.84 1.11
N ASP A 70 -19.67 -15.10 0.94
CA ASP A 70 -18.38 -15.66 0.51
C ASP A 70 -17.52 -16.03 1.74
N MET A 71 -17.65 -17.30 2.16
CA MET A 71 -16.85 -17.85 3.27
C MET A 71 -15.38 -18.04 2.88
N GLN A 72 -15.09 -18.21 1.60
CA GLN A 72 -13.72 -18.42 1.12
C GLN A 72 -12.88 -17.16 1.33
N THR A 73 -13.43 -15.99 0.95
CA THR A 73 -12.76 -14.70 1.15
C THR A 73 -12.41 -14.42 2.61
N ILE A 74 -13.29 -14.79 3.56
CA ILE A 74 -13.02 -14.62 5.01
C ILE A 74 -11.81 -15.46 5.44
N ILE A 75 -11.73 -16.71 5.00
CA ILE A 75 -10.65 -17.64 5.35
C ILE A 75 -9.33 -17.21 4.70
N GLU A 76 -9.36 -16.80 3.44
CA GLU A 76 -8.18 -16.32 2.72
C GLU A 76 -7.61 -15.05 3.38
N THR A 77 -8.48 -14.11 3.73
CA THR A 77 -8.07 -12.87 4.42
C THR A 77 -7.41 -13.18 5.76
N TRP A 78 -7.96 -14.10 6.56
CA TRP A 78 -7.34 -14.53 7.83
C TRP A 78 -5.92 -15.08 7.66
N ARG A 79 -5.70 -15.89 6.61
CA ARG A 79 -4.39 -16.50 6.35
C ARG A 79 -3.37 -15.49 5.81
N PHE A 80 -3.83 -14.51 5.04
CA PHE A 80 -2.95 -13.50 4.42
C PHE A 80 -2.60 -12.35 5.38
N SER A 81 -3.62 -11.72 5.99
CA SER A 81 -3.46 -10.47 6.76
C SER A 81 -4.38 -10.45 7.98
N ARG A 82 -3.79 -10.55 9.18
CA ARG A 82 -4.54 -10.49 10.43
C ARG A 82 -5.18 -9.11 10.67
N SER A 83 -4.55 -8.03 10.20
CA SER A 83 -5.11 -6.68 10.30
C SER A 83 -6.38 -6.55 9.47
N ASP A 84 -6.36 -7.02 8.22
CA ASP A 84 -7.51 -6.91 7.31
C ASP A 84 -8.66 -7.80 7.78
N PHE A 85 -8.36 -8.99 8.29
CA PHE A 85 -9.37 -9.83 8.91
C PHE A 85 -10.00 -9.17 10.14
N SER A 86 -9.21 -8.52 11.00
CA SER A 86 -9.77 -7.83 12.16
C SER A 86 -10.72 -6.70 11.74
N CYS A 87 -10.37 -5.96 10.67
CA CYS A 87 -11.23 -4.93 10.08
C CYS A 87 -12.54 -5.53 9.55
N LEU A 88 -12.46 -6.63 8.81
CA LEU A 88 -13.61 -7.35 8.29
C LEU A 88 -14.54 -7.81 9.42
N MET A 89 -14.00 -8.45 10.45
CA MET A 89 -14.79 -8.94 11.58
C MET A 89 -15.42 -7.82 12.39
N ILE A 90 -14.71 -6.71 12.61
CA ILE A 90 -15.26 -5.52 13.28
C ILE A 90 -16.40 -4.94 12.46
N THR A 91 -16.25 -4.86 11.14
CA THR A 91 -17.29 -4.34 10.23
C THR A 91 -18.54 -5.23 10.25
N ILE A 92 -18.37 -6.55 10.22
CA ILE A 92 -19.46 -7.53 10.34
C ILE A 92 -20.15 -7.39 11.70
N ALA A 93 -19.39 -7.36 12.78
CA ALA A 93 -19.94 -7.22 14.13
C ALA A 93 -20.70 -5.90 14.31
N ALA A 94 -20.14 -4.78 13.82
CA ALA A 94 -20.79 -3.47 13.85
C ALA A 94 -22.09 -3.47 13.05
N THR A 95 -22.10 -4.10 11.87
CA THR A 95 -23.30 -4.26 11.04
C THR A 95 -24.39 -5.06 11.75
N LEU A 96 -24.03 -6.16 12.39
CA LEU A 96 -24.98 -7.05 13.07
C LEU A 96 -25.53 -6.47 14.37
N LEU A 97 -24.71 -5.72 15.12
CA LEU A 97 -25.07 -5.21 16.45
C LEU A 97 -25.70 -3.81 16.42
N ALA A 98 -25.18 -2.92 15.58
CA ALA A 98 -25.58 -1.52 15.53
C ALA A 98 -26.32 -1.13 14.22
N GLY A 99 -26.34 -2.03 13.23
CA GLY A 99 -27.04 -1.84 11.97
C GLY A 99 -26.11 -1.52 10.80
N VAL A 100 -26.68 -1.55 9.59
CA VAL A 100 -25.93 -1.43 8.33
C VAL A 100 -25.25 -0.06 8.19
N GLU A 101 -25.90 1.03 8.62
CA GLU A 101 -25.32 2.38 8.54
C GLU A 101 -24.03 2.49 9.37
N SER A 102 -24.07 2.09 10.64
CA SER A 102 -22.90 2.08 11.51
C SER A 102 -21.83 1.08 11.04
N GLY A 103 -22.25 -0.06 10.50
CA GLY A 103 -21.34 -1.06 9.96
C GLY A 103 -20.50 -0.53 8.80
N VAL A 104 -21.16 0.11 7.83
CA VAL A 104 -20.48 0.73 6.68
C VAL A 104 -19.55 1.85 7.13
N LEU A 105 -20.01 2.73 8.03
CA LEU A 105 -19.16 3.81 8.55
C LEU A 105 -17.92 3.26 9.26
N ALA A 106 -18.08 2.26 10.13
CA ALA A 106 -16.98 1.62 10.81
C ALA A 106 -15.99 0.99 9.83
N GLY A 107 -16.47 0.26 8.83
CA GLY A 107 -15.61 -0.36 7.81
C GLY A 107 -14.79 0.67 7.02
N VAL A 108 -15.42 1.78 6.61
CA VAL A 108 -14.72 2.87 5.91
C VAL A 108 -13.64 3.49 6.80
N VAL A 109 -13.98 3.84 8.03
CA VAL A 109 -13.04 4.47 8.98
C VAL A 109 -11.89 3.53 9.31
N LEU A 110 -12.15 2.25 9.60
CA LEU A 110 -11.10 1.28 9.87
C LEU A 110 -10.21 1.05 8.65
N SER A 111 -10.78 0.95 7.45
CA SER A 111 -10.02 0.76 6.21
C SER A 111 -9.07 1.94 5.95
N ILE A 112 -9.58 3.17 6.05
CA ILE A 112 -8.74 4.38 5.93
C ILE A 112 -7.68 4.40 7.03
N GLY A 113 -8.05 4.10 8.27
CA GLY A 113 -7.14 4.07 9.41
C GLY A 113 -6.01 3.06 9.23
N LEU A 114 -6.32 1.84 8.78
CA LEU A 114 -5.33 0.81 8.48
C LEU A 114 -4.42 1.22 7.32
N HIS A 115 -4.99 1.77 6.24
CA HIS A 115 -4.21 2.25 5.10
C HIS A 115 -3.20 3.33 5.54
N LEU A 116 -3.64 4.32 6.31
CA LEU A 116 -2.76 5.35 6.87
C LEU A 116 -1.72 4.76 7.82
N TYR A 117 -2.10 3.82 8.68
CA TYR A 117 -1.16 3.17 9.59
C TYR A 117 -0.05 2.42 8.84
N HIS A 118 -0.39 1.63 7.83
CA HIS A 118 0.58 0.92 7.01
C HIS A 118 1.49 1.87 6.24
N SER A 119 0.92 2.92 5.64
CA SER A 119 1.70 3.89 4.87
C SER A 119 2.57 4.82 5.75
N SER A 120 2.18 5.05 7.02
CA SER A 120 2.96 5.82 8.00
C SER A 120 4.27 5.16 8.44
N ARG A 121 4.39 3.84 8.23
CA ARG A 121 5.57 3.03 8.59
C ARG A 121 6.13 2.34 7.35
N PRO A 122 6.66 3.11 6.39
CA PRO A 122 7.15 2.57 5.14
C PRO A 122 8.27 1.58 5.39
N HIS A 123 8.34 0.57 4.53
CA HIS A 123 9.48 -0.34 4.55
C HIS A 123 10.75 0.42 4.17
N TYR A 124 11.81 0.19 4.93
CA TYR A 124 13.15 0.64 4.60
C TYR A 124 14.12 -0.54 4.69
N ALA A 125 15.20 -0.46 3.93
CA ALA A 125 16.25 -1.47 3.92
C ALA A 125 17.62 -0.81 3.98
N VAL A 126 18.48 -1.28 4.88
CA VAL A 126 19.92 -1.03 4.77
C VAL A 126 20.45 -1.95 3.68
N VAL A 127 21.04 -1.37 2.65
CA VAL A 127 21.47 -2.10 1.45
C VAL A 127 22.98 -2.05 1.30
N GLY A 128 23.54 -3.11 0.73
CA GLY A 128 24.95 -3.22 0.36
C GLY A 128 25.11 -3.66 -1.08
N LEU A 129 26.34 -3.56 -1.59
CA LEU A 129 26.69 -3.95 -2.95
C LEU A 129 26.80 -5.47 -3.06
N VAL A 130 26.17 -6.07 -4.06
CA VAL A 130 26.43 -7.47 -4.41
C VAL A 130 27.77 -7.56 -5.15
N GLY A 131 28.71 -8.32 -4.59
CA GLY A 131 30.09 -8.40 -5.08
C GLY A 131 30.19 -8.71 -6.57
N GLY A 132 31.05 -7.96 -7.28
CA GLY A 132 31.25 -8.10 -8.73
C GLY A 132 30.11 -7.59 -9.62
N THR A 133 29.09 -6.94 -9.04
CA THR A 133 27.96 -6.34 -9.78
C THR A 133 27.79 -4.87 -9.41
N GLU A 134 26.81 -4.21 -10.02
CA GLU A 134 26.37 -2.85 -9.66
C GLU A 134 25.05 -2.85 -8.87
N HIS A 135 24.62 -4.01 -8.37
CA HIS A 135 23.33 -4.17 -7.71
C HIS A 135 23.41 -4.00 -6.20
N PHE A 136 22.49 -3.21 -5.64
CA PHE A 136 22.32 -3.04 -4.20
C PHE A 136 21.14 -3.85 -3.67
N ARG A 137 21.38 -4.67 -2.64
CA ARG A 137 20.38 -5.56 -2.04
C ARG A 137 20.38 -5.46 -0.52
N ASN A 138 19.24 -5.84 0.08
CA ASN A 138 19.06 -5.79 1.53
C ASN A 138 20.00 -6.78 2.23
N ARG A 139 20.81 -6.28 3.17
CA ARG A 139 21.78 -7.07 3.94
C ARG A 139 21.19 -8.23 4.73
N GLN A 140 19.89 -8.18 5.06
CA GLN A 140 19.20 -9.23 5.80
C GLN A 140 18.82 -10.43 4.93
N ARG A 141 18.82 -10.28 3.60
CA ARG A 141 18.34 -11.30 2.65
C ARG A 141 19.40 -11.81 1.69
N HIS A 142 20.45 -11.03 1.46
CA HIS A 142 21.50 -11.34 0.49
C HIS A 142 22.86 -11.08 1.11
N ASP A 143 23.86 -11.84 0.68
CA ASP A 143 25.26 -11.57 0.98
C ASP A 143 25.70 -10.35 0.18
N VAL A 144 26.11 -9.30 0.89
CA VAL A 144 26.40 -7.97 0.35
C VAL A 144 27.57 -7.34 1.07
N LEU A 145 28.34 -6.55 0.33
CA LEU A 145 29.44 -5.76 0.83
C LEU A 145 28.90 -4.44 1.38
N LEU A 146 29.25 -4.16 2.63
CA LEU A 146 28.91 -2.92 3.32
C LEU A 146 30.19 -2.11 3.50
N SER A 147 30.08 -0.81 3.25
CA SER A 147 31.13 0.14 3.61
C SER A 147 31.03 0.48 5.10
N GLU A 148 32.18 0.66 5.76
CA GLU A 148 32.23 1.12 7.16
C GLU A 148 31.95 2.63 7.27
N SER A 149 32.27 3.40 6.23
CA SER A 149 32.11 4.86 6.19
C SER A 149 30.81 5.31 5.51
N VAL A 150 30.28 4.52 4.57
CA VAL A 150 29.08 4.87 3.78
C VAL A 150 27.90 3.97 4.13
N LEU A 151 26.88 4.54 4.77
CA LEU A 151 25.64 3.84 5.07
C LEU A 151 24.57 4.15 4.03
N THR A 152 24.11 3.13 3.32
CA THR A 152 23.06 3.28 2.31
C THR A 152 21.72 2.78 2.84
N VAL A 153 20.71 3.66 2.82
CA VAL A 153 19.34 3.37 3.24
C VAL A 153 18.41 3.54 2.05
N ARG A 154 17.72 2.46 1.68
CA ARG A 154 16.69 2.48 0.62
C ARG A 154 15.31 2.60 1.23
N ILE A 155 14.54 3.57 0.74
CA ILE A 155 13.14 3.77 1.11
C ILE A 155 12.26 3.23 0.00
N ASP A 156 11.28 2.41 0.36
CA ASP A 156 10.43 1.69 -0.58
C ASP A 156 9.01 2.31 -0.73
N GLU A 157 8.86 3.61 -0.43
CA GLU A 157 7.58 4.34 -0.47
C GLU A 157 7.76 5.85 -0.73
N SER A 158 6.73 6.55 -1.22
CA SER A 158 6.71 8.03 -1.28
C SER A 158 6.78 8.66 0.12
N LEU A 159 7.34 9.87 0.21
CA LEU A 159 7.49 10.59 1.48
C LEU A 159 6.44 11.68 1.61
N TYR A 160 5.71 11.67 2.72
CA TYR A 160 4.71 12.68 3.01
C TYR A 160 4.51 12.83 4.52
N PHE A 161 3.66 13.75 4.95
CA PHE A 161 3.45 14.09 6.36
C PHE A 161 3.29 12.87 7.30
N ALA A 162 2.59 11.81 6.87
CA ALA A 162 2.31 10.67 7.75
C ALA A 162 3.54 9.78 8.03
N ASN A 163 4.55 9.76 7.16
CA ASN A 163 5.71 8.87 7.29
C ASN A 163 7.06 9.57 7.43
N ALA A 164 7.13 10.87 7.18
CA ALA A 164 8.38 11.63 7.24
C ALA A 164 9.06 11.56 8.62
N ARG A 165 8.28 11.65 9.70
CA ARG A 165 8.80 11.50 11.08
C ARG A 165 9.35 10.11 11.36
N PHE A 166 8.72 9.08 10.81
CA PHE A 166 9.22 7.71 10.95
C PHE A 166 10.58 7.57 10.26
N LEU A 167 10.74 8.14 9.07
CA LEU A 167 12.03 8.16 8.38
C LEU A 167 13.11 8.86 9.20
N GLU A 168 12.78 10.04 9.73
CA GLU A 168 13.66 10.83 10.58
C GLU A 168 14.17 10.03 11.79
N ASP A 169 13.25 9.45 12.58
CA ASP A 169 13.60 8.64 13.76
C ASP A 169 14.49 7.45 13.39
N ARG A 170 14.24 6.81 12.24
CA ARG A 170 15.02 5.65 11.77
C ARG A 170 16.41 6.05 11.31
N ILE A 171 16.55 7.15 10.57
CA ILE A 171 17.84 7.65 10.14
C ILE A 171 18.71 7.99 11.36
N TYR A 172 18.15 8.66 12.36
CA TYR A 172 18.92 8.98 13.57
C TYR A 172 19.31 7.75 14.38
N ALA A 173 18.42 6.77 14.51
CA ALA A 173 18.76 5.50 15.16
C ALA A 173 19.90 4.78 14.43
N LEU A 174 19.84 4.71 13.10
CA LEU A 174 20.88 4.08 12.29
C LEU A 174 22.22 4.84 12.37
N ALA A 175 22.19 6.16 12.39
CA ALA A 175 23.40 6.98 12.55
C ALA A 175 24.03 6.79 13.94
N ALA A 176 23.22 6.68 15.00
CA ALA A 176 23.70 6.45 16.35
C ALA A 176 24.29 5.04 16.56
N GLU A 177 23.77 4.03 15.85
CA GLU A 177 24.28 2.65 15.90
C GLU A 177 25.64 2.49 15.20
N ASN A 178 25.96 3.35 14.21
CA ASN A 178 27.14 3.20 13.36
C ASN A 178 28.06 4.42 13.48
N LEU A 179 28.88 4.46 14.54
CA LEU A 179 29.75 5.61 14.86
C LEU A 179 30.87 5.87 13.84
N ALA A 180 31.16 4.93 12.94
CA ALA A 180 32.20 5.05 11.93
C ALA A 180 31.73 5.75 10.63
N ILE A 181 30.42 5.98 10.48
CA ILE A 181 29.88 6.52 9.22
C ILE A 181 30.22 7.99 9.09
N THR A 182 30.68 8.38 7.89
CA THR A 182 30.89 9.77 7.51
C THR A 182 29.85 10.24 6.50
N ASP A 183 29.23 9.29 5.79
CA ASP A 183 28.32 9.55 4.69
C ASP A 183 27.10 8.64 4.78
N MET A 184 25.92 9.23 4.66
CA MET A 184 24.65 8.53 4.57
C MET A 184 24.01 8.80 3.22
N VAL A 185 23.69 7.74 2.47
CA VAL A 185 23.06 7.84 1.16
C VAL A 185 21.62 7.34 1.23
N LEU A 186 20.67 8.21 0.94
CA LEU A 186 19.26 7.86 0.82
C LEU A 186 18.94 7.48 -0.63
N MET A 187 18.71 6.19 -0.87
CA MET A 187 18.25 5.72 -2.17
C MET A 187 16.76 6.01 -2.33
N CYS A 188 16.43 6.77 -3.38
CA CYS A 188 15.10 7.27 -3.66
C CYS A 188 14.35 6.59 -4.84
N PRO A 189 14.69 5.37 -5.32
CA PRO A 189 14.08 4.84 -6.55
C PRO A 189 12.59 4.53 -6.40
N ALA A 190 12.07 4.33 -5.18
CA ALA A 190 10.65 4.10 -4.92
C ALA A 190 9.90 5.38 -4.49
N ILE A 191 10.61 6.47 -4.20
CA ILE A 191 9.98 7.75 -3.85
C ILE A 191 9.37 8.32 -5.14
N ASN A 192 8.04 8.31 -5.22
CA ASN A 192 7.31 8.86 -6.37
C ASN A 192 6.89 10.31 -6.12
N ASP A 193 6.72 10.67 -4.86
CA ASP A 193 6.34 12.02 -4.47
C ASP A 193 6.94 12.43 -3.12
N ILE A 194 7.11 13.74 -2.93
CA ILE A 194 7.52 14.40 -1.69
C ILE A 194 6.61 15.61 -1.46
N ASP A 195 5.95 15.67 -0.30
CA ASP A 195 5.18 16.84 0.14
C ASP A 195 6.02 17.83 0.95
N ALA A 196 5.44 18.97 1.31
CA ALA A 196 6.14 20.03 2.05
C ALA A 196 6.63 19.55 3.43
N SER A 197 5.83 18.77 4.16
CA SER A 197 6.24 18.28 5.49
C SER A 197 7.36 17.25 5.42
N ALA A 198 7.37 16.41 4.39
CA ALA A 198 8.47 15.50 4.12
C ALA A 198 9.76 16.22 3.73
N LEU A 199 9.64 17.28 2.92
CA LEU A 199 10.76 18.16 2.61
C LEU A 199 11.35 18.79 3.87
N ASP A 200 10.53 19.38 4.74
CA ASP A 200 10.98 19.94 6.03
C ASP A 200 11.70 18.89 6.89
N SER A 201 11.19 17.65 6.89
CA SER A 201 11.82 16.55 7.63
C SER A 201 13.17 16.16 7.04
N LEU A 202 13.31 16.15 5.70
CA LEU A 202 14.59 15.91 5.03
C LEU A 202 15.61 17.03 5.32
N GLU A 203 15.18 18.29 5.40
CA GLU A 203 16.03 19.40 5.80
C GLU A 203 16.51 19.22 7.26
N ALA A 204 15.61 18.87 8.18
CA ALA A 204 15.95 18.58 9.58
C ALA A 204 16.94 17.40 9.71
N ILE A 205 16.73 16.33 8.93
CA ILE A 205 17.64 15.19 8.87
C ILE A 205 19.04 15.64 8.42
N ASN A 206 19.12 16.42 7.34
CA ASN A 206 20.39 16.92 6.82
C ASN A 206 21.13 17.78 7.85
N GLU A 207 20.44 18.72 8.50
CA GLU A 207 21.03 19.59 9.52
C GLU A 207 21.55 18.79 10.72
N ARG A 208 20.77 17.80 11.20
CA ARG A 208 21.15 17.01 12.37
C ARG A 208 22.28 16.04 12.07
N LEU A 209 22.27 15.39 10.89
CA LEU A 209 23.40 14.58 10.46
C LEU A 209 24.67 15.42 10.33
N ALA A 210 24.56 16.63 9.74
CA ALA A 210 25.68 17.56 9.63
C ALA A 210 26.26 17.93 11.00
N SER A 211 25.41 18.19 12.00
CA SER A 211 25.86 18.46 13.38
C SER A 211 26.60 17.28 14.03
N SER A 212 26.37 16.07 13.53
CA SER A 212 27.03 14.84 13.97
C SER A 212 28.24 14.46 13.10
N GLY A 213 28.62 15.31 12.14
CA GLY A 213 29.75 15.06 11.22
C GLY A 213 29.43 14.10 10.07
N VAL A 214 28.16 13.74 9.86
CA VAL A 214 27.71 12.84 8.79
C VAL A 214 27.10 13.66 7.66
N ARG A 215 27.53 13.43 6.42
CA ARG A 215 26.96 14.09 5.23
C ARG A 215 25.78 13.28 4.68
N LEU A 216 24.69 13.97 4.35
CA LEU A 216 23.53 13.36 3.69
C LEU A 216 23.64 13.50 2.17
N HIS A 217 23.50 12.38 1.48
CA HIS A 217 23.46 12.30 0.02
C HIS A 217 22.16 11.66 -0.43
N LEU A 218 21.71 11.98 -1.65
CA LEU A 218 20.56 11.34 -2.28
C LEU A 218 21.03 10.58 -3.52
N SER A 219 20.37 9.49 -3.87
CA SER A 219 20.60 8.78 -5.13
C SER A 219 19.29 8.34 -5.77
N GLU A 220 19.29 8.20 -7.11
CA GLU A 220 18.16 7.66 -7.88
C GLU A 220 16.85 8.45 -7.68
N VAL A 221 16.95 9.77 -7.51
CA VAL A 221 15.80 10.67 -7.38
C VAL A 221 15.07 10.77 -8.73
N LYS A 222 13.77 10.48 -8.74
CA LYS A 222 12.95 10.59 -9.97
C LYS A 222 12.81 12.03 -10.45
N GLY A 223 12.70 12.22 -11.76
CA GLY A 223 12.54 13.54 -12.40
C GLY A 223 11.46 14.43 -11.74
N PRO A 224 10.19 13.99 -11.62
CA PRO A 224 9.15 14.81 -10.99
C PRO A 224 9.45 15.20 -9.53
N VAL A 225 10.17 14.36 -8.78
CA VAL A 225 10.61 14.65 -7.42
C VAL A 225 11.75 15.66 -7.44
N MET A 226 12.73 15.47 -8.34
CA MET A 226 13.83 16.40 -8.54
C MET A 226 13.34 17.81 -8.93
N ASP A 227 12.34 17.91 -9.81
CA ASP A 227 11.73 19.18 -10.20
C ASP A 227 11.12 19.94 -9.01
N LYS A 228 10.58 19.20 -8.02
CA LYS A 228 10.09 19.78 -6.76
C LYS A 228 11.25 20.21 -5.87
N LEU A 229 12.28 19.37 -5.72
CA LEU A 229 13.45 19.67 -4.89
C LEU A 229 14.25 20.87 -5.42
N GLN A 230 14.34 21.05 -6.73
CA GLN A 230 14.99 22.22 -7.35
C GLN A 230 14.30 23.55 -7.05
N ARG A 231 13.02 23.52 -6.66
CA ARG A 231 12.27 24.71 -6.22
C ARG A 231 12.40 24.98 -4.72
N SER A 232 13.15 24.15 -4.01
CA SER A 232 13.36 24.22 -2.56
C SER A 232 14.81 24.55 -2.22
N THR A 233 15.04 24.95 -0.96
CA THR A 233 16.37 25.21 -0.41
C THR A 233 17.16 23.95 -0.07
N LEU A 234 16.53 22.77 -0.07
CA LEU A 234 17.19 21.52 0.33
C LEU A 234 18.46 21.26 -0.48
N LEU A 235 18.42 21.42 -1.80
CA LEU A 235 19.58 21.13 -2.66
C LEU A 235 20.74 22.10 -2.43
N GLU A 236 20.45 23.36 -2.06
CA GLU A 236 21.46 24.36 -1.74
C GLU A 236 22.12 24.11 -0.38
N ARG A 237 21.34 23.57 0.57
CA ARG A 237 21.77 23.29 1.95
C ARG A 237 22.26 21.87 2.17
N LEU A 238 22.15 21.00 1.16
CA LEU A 238 22.54 19.60 1.25
C LEU A 238 24.04 19.51 1.56
N THR A 239 24.37 18.75 2.60
CA THR A 239 25.77 18.56 3.02
C THR A 239 26.56 17.63 2.10
N GLY A 240 25.86 16.76 1.39
CA GLY A 240 26.40 15.88 0.35
C GLY A 240 25.97 16.28 -1.05
N LYS A 241 25.81 15.28 -1.92
CA LYS A 241 25.45 15.42 -3.33
C LYS A 241 24.23 14.58 -3.67
N VAL A 242 23.63 14.90 -4.83
CA VAL A 242 22.65 14.03 -5.45
C VAL A 242 23.30 13.27 -6.60
N PHE A 243 23.30 11.95 -6.50
CA PHE A 243 23.88 11.05 -7.49
C PHE A 243 22.82 10.48 -8.42
N LEU A 244 23.18 10.22 -9.68
CA LEU A 244 22.25 9.62 -10.63
C LEU A 244 21.98 8.15 -10.28
N THR A 245 23.03 7.41 -9.89
CA THR A 245 22.94 6.00 -9.51
C THR A 245 23.57 5.75 -8.15
N GLN A 246 23.12 4.72 -7.44
CA GLN A 246 23.76 4.35 -6.18
C GLN A 246 25.20 3.86 -6.36
N PHE A 247 25.50 3.22 -7.49
CA PHE A 247 26.85 2.73 -7.78
C PHE A 247 27.85 3.88 -7.95
N GLU A 248 27.44 4.97 -8.62
CA GLU A 248 28.22 6.20 -8.72
C GLU A 248 28.50 6.80 -7.33
N ALA A 249 27.48 6.88 -6.47
CA ALA A 249 27.62 7.37 -5.10
C ALA A 249 28.68 6.58 -4.33
N LEU A 250 28.61 5.24 -4.35
CA LEU A 250 29.59 4.41 -3.65
C LEU A 250 30.99 4.53 -4.26
N THR A 251 31.10 4.68 -5.58
CA THR A 251 32.39 4.85 -6.27
C THR A 251 33.11 6.13 -5.85
N GLU A 252 32.37 7.23 -5.65
CA GLU A 252 32.95 8.49 -5.21
C GLU A 252 33.24 8.50 -3.70
N LEU A 253 32.34 7.94 -2.89
CA LEU A 253 32.41 8.06 -1.43
C LEU A 253 33.31 7.00 -0.76
N ASP A 254 33.33 5.77 -1.27
CA ASP A 254 34.21 4.70 -0.79
C ASP A 254 34.65 3.76 -1.93
N PRO A 255 35.64 4.17 -2.74
CA PRO A 255 36.20 3.32 -3.77
C PRO A 255 36.92 2.07 -3.21
N GLY A 256 37.30 2.07 -1.93
CA GLY A 256 37.97 0.93 -1.28
C GLY A 256 37.05 -0.29 -1.16
N CYS A 257 35.78 -0.06 -0.84
CA CYS A 257 34.76 -1.12 -0.81
C CYS A 257 34.61 -1.82 -2.17
N LEU A 258 34.78 -1.11 -3.29
CA LEU A 258 34.70 -1.68 -4.64
C LEU A 258 35.92 -2.55 -4.99
N CYS A 259 37.10 -2.20 -4.51
CA CYS A 259 38.30 -3.01 -4.69
C CYS A 259 38.18 -4.36 -3.98
N GLY A 260 37.63 -4.39 -2.76
CA GLY A 260 37.30 -5.63 -2.05
C GLY A 260 36.28 -6.49 -2.79
N ALA A 261 35.29 -5.85 -3.44
CA ALA A 261 34.27 -6.53 -4.24
C ALA A 261 34.81 -7.28 -5.46
N ARG A 262 35.80 -6.70 -6.15
CA ARG A 262 36.44 -7.34 -7.31
C ARG A 262 37.34 -8.51 -6.90
N GLY A 263 38.00 -8.42 -5.74
CA GLY A 263 38.78 -9.52 -5.17
C GLY A 263 37.93 -10.73 -4.78
N ALA A 264 36.84 -10.48 -4.03
CA ALA A 264 35.92 -11.54 -3.59
C ALA A 264 35.21 -12.25 -4.76
N HIS A 265 34.84 -11.52 -5.82
CA HIS A 265 34.26 -12.13 -7.02
C HIS A 265 35.28 -12.97 -7.82
N ALA A 266 36.56 -12.59 -7.83
CA ALA A 266 37.62 -13.37 -8.47
C ALA A 266 37.95 -14.67 -7.71
N GLU A 267 37.83 -14.68 -6.38
CA GLU A 267 37.99 -15.87 -5.54
C GLU A 267 36.74 -16.78 -5.57
N GLY A 268 35.53 -16.22 -5.62
CA GLY A 268 34.29 -16.99 -5.72
C GLY A 268 34.10 -17.75 -7.05
N LEU A 269 34.83 -17.36 -8.10
CA LEU A 269 34.90 -18.10 -9.38
C LEU A 269 35.96 -19.22 -9.37
N ARG A 270 36.81 -19.30 -8.35
CA ARG A 270 37.67 -20.46 -8.11
C ARG A 270 36.95 -21.42 -7.16
N GLN A 271 36.05 -22.25 -7.69
CA GLN A 271 35.61 -23.42 -6.94
C GLN A 271 36.78 -24.43 -6.78
N PRO A 272 36.86 -25.15 -5.66
CA PRO A 272 37.93 -26.10 -5.39
C PRO A 272 37.68 -27.39 -6.18
N GLY A 273 38.49 -27.64 -7.19
CA GLY A 273 38.37 -28.83 -8.04
C GLY A 273 39.30 -28.81 -9.24
N ASP A 274 40.58 -28.57 -9.00
CA ASP A 274 41.70 -29.13 -9.78
C ASP A 274 42.54 -29.99 -8.82
#